data_AF-A0A3D2RY51-F1
#
_entry.id   AF-A0A3D2RY51-F1
#
_cell.length_a   1.000
_cell.length_b   1.000
_cell.length_c   1.000
_cell.angle_alpha   90.00
_cell.angle_beta   90.00
_cell.angle_gamma   90.00
#
_symmetry.space_group_name_H-M   'P 1'
#
loop_
_entity.id
_entity.type
_entity.pdbx_description
1 polymer ?
#
loop_
_entity_poly.entity_id
_entity_poly.type
_entity_poly.pdbx_seq_one_letter_code
_entity_poly.pdbx_strand_id
1 'polypeptide(L)'
;MYTITHKFLLLLLFVLSLSFLICFSDSANLPIDLVNLPDGFEINIYAENVNNARSMALSPNGTLFVGTRQTGNVYAIPDTNRDYQADEVIVVARNLNMPNGVAFRNGSLYVAELNRILRYDEIENRLRNPPDPVVVNAEFPTDPHHGWKFIRFGPDNRLYVPVGAPCNVCERKDQRYASIMRMQPDGSELEIFAHGVRNTVGFDWHPKTKELWFTDNGRDMLGDDIPPDELNHAPQEGLHFGFPYLHGKNILDPDFGKKRDINNMVTPAIELGPHVAALGMRFYNGTMFPTEYTDQIFIAEHGSWNRTVPIGYRITLVRLEGGEAISYEVFADGWLKEDGSRWGRPVDLLIMPDGAMLVSDDYGNAIYRITNTNPNKVKLKKSSPVFLGQIKQAESMIFQNYPNPFNPETWIPYYINRRSSANITIYQTDGTVVTQIYLGIREPGLYVTPGGAAFWNGRDTNGDLLSSGIYFYRLEANERSQVKQMVLLK
;
A
#
# COMPACT_ATOMS: atom_id res chain seq x y z
N MET A 1 66.27 -54.42 -29.93
CA MET A 1 65.63 -55.49 -29.13
C MET A 1 64.36 -54.92 -28.52
N TYR A 2 63.23 -55.56 -28.78
CA TYR A 2 61.88 -55.37 -28.23
C TYR A 2 61.04 -54.11 -28.59
N THR A 3 59.99 -54.45 -29.34
CA THR A 3 58.70 -53.82 -29.66
C THR A 3 57.88 -53.35 -28.46
N ILE A 4 57.00 -52.35 -28.65
CA ILE A 4 55.52 -52.44 -28.51
C ILE A 4 54.87 -51.15 -29.07
N THR A 5 53.73 -51.34 -29.72
CA THR A 5 52.94 -50.42 -30.55
C THR A 5 51.57 -50.06 -29.92
N HIS A 6 50.88 -49.06 -30.51
CA HIS A 6 49.43 -48.69 -30.48
C HIS A 6 49.05 -47.49 -29.59
N LYS A 7 48.09 -46.58 -29.91
CA LYS A 7 47.27 -46.22 -31.08
C LYS A 7 46.52 -44.89 -30.73
N PHE A 8 46.31 -44.02 -31.73
CA PHE A 8 45.21 -43.06 -31.99
C PHE A 8 44.52 -42.22 -30.88
N LEU A 9 44.38 -40.92 -31.14
CA LEU A 9 43.16 -40.15 -30.84
C LEU A 9 42.94 -38.99 -31.84
N LEU A 10 41.77 -38.99 -32.51
CA LEU A 10 41.17 -37.88 -33.26
C LEU A 10 40.66 -36.81 -32.28
N LEU A 11 40.66 -35.52 -32.67
CA LEU A 11 39.60 -34.63 -32.23
C LEU A 11 39.25 -33.54 -33.26
N LEU A 12 37.94 -33.41 -33.45
CA LEU A 12 37.16 -32.59 -34.36
C LEU A 12 37.21 -31.09 -34.04
N LEU A 13 37.08 -30.26 -35.09
CA LEU A 13 36.74 -28.84 -35.04
C LEU A 13 35.32 -28.61 -34.49
N PHE A 14 35.16 -27.65 -33.58
CA PHE A 14 33.85 -27.10 -33.19
C PHE A 14 33.90 -25.57 -33.33
N VAL A 15 33.07 -25.04 -34.23
CA VAL A 15 32.83 -23.60 -34.40
C VAL A 15 31.68 -23.23 -33.46
N LEU A 16 31.95 -22.38 -32.46
CA LEU A 16 30.89 -21.80 -31.63
C LEU A 16 30.39 -20.50 -32.27
N SER A 17 29.15 -20.53 -32.76
CA SER A 17 28.35 -19.34 -33.04
C SER A 17 27.81 -18.77 -31.71
N LEU A 18 28.26 -17.57 -31.35
CA LEU A 18 27.76 -16.84 -30.19
C LEU A 18 26.41 -16.18 -30.53
N SER A 19 25.30 -16.84 -30.21
CA SER A 19 23.98 -16.22 -30.22
C SER A 19 23.82 -15.39 -28.95
N PHE A 20 23.81 -14.06 -29.09
CA PHE A 20 23.36 -13.14 -28.05
C PHE A 20 21.86 -13.39 -27.80
N LEU A 21 21.53 -14.15 -26.76
CA LEU A 21 20.19 -14.08 -26.17
C LEU A 21 20.09 -12.77 -25.40
N ILE A 22 19.45 -11.79 -26.01
CA ILE A 22 18.91 -10.63 -25.28
C ILE A 22 17.75 -11.19 -24.44
N CYS A 23 18.03 -11.43 -23.16
CA CYS A 23 17.00 -11.70 -22.18
C CYS A 23 16.30 -10.36 -21.91
N PHE A 24 15.18 -10.11 -22.61
CA PHE A 24 14.25 -9.09 -22.15
C PHE A 24 13.69 -9.59 -20.81
N SER A 25 14.04 -8.92 -19.71
CA SER A 25 13.28 -9.04 -18.49
C SER A 25 11.90 -8.47 -18.78
N ASP A 26 10.90 -9.33 -18.94
CA ASP A 26 9.51 -8.92 -18.78
C ASP A 26 9.39 -8.37 -17.36
N SER A 27 9.41 -7.05 -17.20
CA SER A 27 8.88 -6.42 -16.01
C SER A 27 7.40 -6.77 -16.03
N ALA A 28 7.02 -7.83 -15.31
CA ALA A 28 5.62 -8.16 -15.13
C ALA A 28 4.93 -6.90 -14.57
N ASN A 29 4.04 -6.30 -15.36
CA ASN A 29 3.31 -5.11 -14.96
C ASN A 29 2.71 -5.32 -13.56
N LEU A 30 3.00 -4.41 -12.63
CA LEU A 30 2.45 -4.49 -11.28
C LEU A 30 0.92 -4.47 -11.37
N PRO A 31 0.21 -5.41 -10.72
CA PRO A 31 -1.24 -5.55 -10.89
C PRO A 31 -2.01 -4.54 -10.03
N ILE A 32 -1.72 -3.24 -10.21
CA ILE A 32 -2.33 -2.13 -9.47
C ILE A 32 -3.85 -2.05 -9.66
N ASP A 33 -4.38 -2.61 -10.77
CA ASP A 33 -5.82 -2.73 -11.04
C ASP A 33 -6.54 -3.65 -10.04
N LEU A 34 -5.80 -4.45 -9.25
CA LEU A 34 -6.35 -5.26 -8.16
C LEU A 34 -6.54 -4.46 -6.86
N VAL A 35 -5.98 -3.25 -6.77
CA VAL A 35 -6.13 -2.41 -5.58
C VAL A 35 -7.54 -1.84 -5.53
N ASN A 36 -8.28 -2.14 -4.48
CA ASN A 36 -9.58 -1.53 -4.25
C ASN A 36 -9.39 -0.23 -3.47
N LEU A 37 -10.10 0.81 -3.91
CA LEU A 37 -10.08 2.15 -3.33
C LEU A 37 -11.51 2.71 -3.24
N PRO A 38 -11.78 3.72 -2.40
CA PRO A 38 -13.08 4.36 -2.34
C PRO A 38 -13.38 5.09 -3.66
N ASP A 39 -14.66 5.37 -3.89
CA ASP A 39 -15.08 6.06 -5.12
C ASP A 39 -14.38 7.43 -5.27
N GLY A 40 -13.95 7.72 -6.51
CA GLY A 40 -13.21 8.94 -6.85
C GLY A 40 -11.70 8.87 -6.63
N PHE A 41 -11.20 7.82 -5.98
CA PHE A 41 -9.77 7.58 -5.84
C PHE A 41 -9.22 6.72 -6.97
N GLU A 42 -7.98 7.00 -7.35
CA GLU A 42 -7.21 6.24 -8.33
C GLU A 42 -5.80 5.98 -7.77
N ILE A 43 -5.23 4.82 -8.07
CA ILE A 43 -3.83 4.49 -7.83
C ILE A 43 -3.10 4.43 -9.17
N ASN A 44 -1.91 5.04 -9.22
CA ASN A 44 -1.00 4.93 -10.35
C ASN A 44 0.41 4.61 -9.82
N ILE A 45 1.29 4.15 -10.71
CA ILE A 45 2.70 3.97 -10.37
C ILE A 45 3.39 5.33 -10.45
N TYR A 46 4.05 5.73 -9.37
CA TYR A 46 4.90 6.92 -9.34
C TYR A 46 6.31 6.60 -9.82
N ALA A 47 6.88 5.50 -9.33
CA ALA A 47 8.20 5.03 -9.72
C ALA A 47 8.27 3.50 -9.63
N GLU A 48 8.88 2.87 -10.63
CA GLU A 48 9.22 1.44 -10.65
C GLU A 48 10.71 1.22 -10.36
N ASN A 49 11.10 -0.02 -10.11
CA ASN A 49 12.49 -0.43 -9.93
C ASN A 49 13.18 0.22 -8.71
N VAL A 50 12.39 0.58 -7.71
CA VAL A 50 12.87 1.06 -6.42
C VAL A 50 13.02 -0.15 -5.50
N ASN A 51 14.08 -0.93 -5.73
CA ASN A 51 14.23 -2.24 -5.08
C ASN A 51 14.27 -2.13 -3.56
N ASN A 52 13.36 -2.85 -2.90
CA ASN A 52 13.18 -2.82 -1.44
C ASN A 52 12.86 -1.41 -0.91
N ALA A 53 12.00 -0.65 -1.59
CA ALA A 53 11.53 0.68 -1.20
C ALA A 53 10.89 0.70 0.20
N ARG A 54 11.46 1.46 1.13
CA ARG A 54 10.96 1.59 2.51
C ARG A 54 10.53 3.03 2.82
N SER A 55 11.14 3.67 3.81
CA SER A 55 10.73 5.00 4.25
C SER A 55 11.04 6.07 3.22
N MET A 56 10.22 7.11 3.18
CA MET A 56 10.28 8.18 2.19
C MET A 56 10.45 9.55 2.84
N ALA A 57 11.25 10.41 2.21
CA ALA A 57 11.37 11.82 2.56
C ALA A 57 11.39 12.69 1.30
N LEU A 58 10.52 13.69 1.25
CA LEU A 58 10.43 14.62 0.13
C LEU A 58 11.16 15.92 0.44
N SER A 59 12.01 16.37 -0.48
CA SER A 59 12.61 17.69 -0.44
C SER A 59 11.67 18.77 -0.98
N PRO A 60 11.83 20.05 -0.60
CA PRO A 60 11.06 21.15 -1.18
C PRO A 60 11.23 21.32 -2.70
N ASN A 61 12.29 20.76 -3.29
CA ASN A 61 12.56 20.85 -4.72
C ASN A 61 11.88 19.74 -5.55
N GLY A 62 11.20 18.79 -4.91
CA GLY A 62 10.51 17.68 -5.58
C GLY A 62 11.30 16.38 -5.64
N THR A 63 12.51 16.32 -5.09
CA THR A 63 13.26 15.05 -4.97
C THR A 63 12.72 14.20 -3.83
N LEU A 64 12.21 13.02 -4.18
CA LEU A 64 11.81 11.99 -3.22
C LEU A 64 13.01 11.08 -2.90
N PHE A 65 13.42 11.04 -1.64
CA PHE A 65 14.43 10.12 -1.15
C PHE A 65 13.76 8.88 -0.55
N VAL A 66 14.30 7.70 -0.86
CA VAL A 66 13.74 6.41 -0.43
C VAL A 66 14.83 5.55 0.19
N GLY A 67 14.65 5.18 1.45
CA GLY A 67 15.51 4.23 2.15
C GLY A 67 15.18 2.78 1.79
N THR A 68 16.05 1.86 2.18
CA THR A 68 15.87 0.41 1.97
C THR A 68 16.31 -0.38 3.19
N ARG A 69 16.10 -1.70 3.21
CA ARG A 69 16.55 -2.55 4.31
C ARG A 69 17.55 -3.61 3.86
N GLN A 70 17.14 -4.51 2.99
CA GLN A 70 17.94 -5.67 2.59
C GLN A 70 18.95 -5.33 1.49
N THR A 71 18.61 -4.42 0.58
CA THR A 71 19.47 -4.06 -0.55
C THR A 71 20.60 -3.10 -0.16
N GLY A 72 20.48 -2.41 0.97
CA GLY A 72 21.52 -1.51 1.48
C GLY A 72 21.73 -0.25 0.65
N ASN A 73 20.73 0.13 -0.16
CA ASN A 73 20.77 1.31 -1.02
C ASN A 73 19.92 2.45 -0.46
N VAL A 74 20.19 3.67 -0.92
CA VAL A 74 19.27 4.81 -0.80
C VAL A 74 19.06 5.36 -2.19
N TYR A 75 17.81 5.65 -2.53
CA TYR A 75 17.40 6.18 -3.82
C TYR A 75 17.03 7.66 -3.72
N ALA A 76 17.27 8.41 -4.79
CA ALA A 76 16.68 9.70 -5.05
C ALA A 76 15.86 9.60 -6.35
N ILE A 77 14.66 10.16 -6.31
CA ILE A 77 13.67 10.10 -7.38
C ILE A 77 13.24 11.55 -7.62
N PRO A 78 13.95 12.30 -8.48
CA PRO A 78 13.63 13.69 -8.76
C PRO A 78 12.39 13.82 -9.65
N ASP A 79 11.63 14.88 -9.39
CA ASP A 79 10.63 15.47 -10.29
C ASP A 79 11.11 16.89 -10.65
N THR A 80 12.00 16.96 -11.65
CA THR A 80 12.65 18.22 -12.08
C THR A 80 11.72 19.11 -12.89
N ASN A 81 10.71 18.51 -13.52
CA ASN A 81 9.76 19.20 -14.38
C ASN A 81 8.49 19.66 -13.61
N ARG A 82 8.30 19.18 -12.37
CA ARG A 82 7.22 19.50 -11.44
C ARG A 82 5.83 19.08 -11.93
N ASP A 83 5.74 17.95 -12.62
CA ASP A 83 4.48 17.36 -13.04
C ASP A 83 3.93 16.30 -12.07
N TYR A 84 4.61 16.10 -10.93
CA TYR A 84 4.31 15.11 -9.90
C TYR A 84 4.46 13.66 -10.39
N GLN A 85 5.34 13.43 -11.35
CA GLN A 85 5.80 12.12 -11.78
C GLN A 85 7.32 11.98 -11.58
N ALA A 86 7.78 10.75 -11.36
CA ALA A 86 9.22 10.50 -11.27
C ALA A 86 9.89 10.63 -12.63
N ASP A 87 10.98 11.40 -12.71
CA ASP A 87 11.79 11.46 -13.94
C ASP A 87 12.69 10.21 -14.08
N GLU A 88 13.33 9.80 -12.97
CA GLU A 88 14.23 8.65 -12.92
C GLU A 88 14.45 8.16 -11.48
N VAL A 89 15.04 6.96 -11.33
CA VAL A 89 15.45 6.40 -10.04
C VAL A 89 16.97 6.35 -9.97
N ILE A 90 17.56 7.18 -9.10
CA ILE A 90 19.02 7.32 -8.93
C ILE A 90 19.44 6.68 -7.62
N VAL A 91 20.47 5.84 -7.64
CA VAL A 91 21.07 5.33 -6.39
C VAL A 91 22.07 6.36 -5.86
N VAL A 92 21.80 6.93 -4.69
CA VAL A 92 22.62 7.97 -4.04
C VAL A 92 23.48 7.44 -2.89
N ALA A 93 23.19 6.24 -2.37
CA ALA A 93 24.08 5.55 -1.44
C ALA A 93 23.95 4.03 -1.62
N ARG A 94 25.02 3.29 -1.32
CA ARG A 94 25.13 1.83 -1.52
C ARG A 94 25.84 1.17 -0.36
N ASN A 95 25.66 -0.14 -0.22
CA ASN A 95 26.36 -0.99 0.75
C ASN A 95 26.19 -0.52 2.20
N LEU A 96 25.06 0.13 2.51
CA LEU A 96 24.71 0.54 3.86
C LEU A 96 24.02 -0.62 4.60
N ASN A 97 24.16 -0.62 5.92
CA ASN A 97 23.57 -1.59 6.83
C ASN A 97 22.13 -1.18 7.22
N MET A 98 21.16 -1.75 6.52
CA MET A 98 19.73 -1.51 6.75
C MET A 98 19.32 -0.02 6.75
N PRO A 99 19.61 0.75 5.68
CA PRO A 99 19.36 2.19 5.60
C PRO A 99 17.87 2.54 5.42
N ASN A 100 17.01 2.09 6.34
CA ASN A 100 15.55 2.15 6.17
C ASN A 100 15.05 3.59 6.25
N GLY A 101 15.48 4.32 7.26
CA GLY A 101 14.96 5.65 7.58
C GLY A 101 15.69 6.72 6.80
N VAL A 102 14.92 7.63 6.19
CA VAL A 102 15.45 8.82 5.53
C VAL A 102 14.68 10.05 5.99
N ALA A 103 15.37 11.17 6.15
CA ALA A 103 14.77 12.47 6.44
C ALA A 103 15.53 13.56 5.70
N PHE A 104 14.83 14.60 5.24
CA PHE A 104 15.46 15.72 4.54
C PHE A 104 15.31 17.01 5.34
N ARG A 105 16.39 17.78 5.46
CA ARG A 105 16.35 19.10 6.09
C ARG A 105 17.50 19.99 5.63
N ASN A 106 17.20 21.24 5.32
CA ASN A 106 18.18 22.28 5.01
C ASN A 106 19.22 21.82 3.96
N GLY A 107 18.75 21.25 2.84
CA GLY A 107 19.60 20.77 1.76
C GLY A 107 20.31 19.43 2.04
N SER A 108 20.12 18.85 3.22
CA SER A 108 20.84 17.66 3.67
C SER A 108 19.91 16.46 3.80
N LEU A 109 20.35 15.31 3.31
CA LEU A 109 19.68 14.03 3.50
C LEU A 109 20.30 13.29 4.69
N TYR A 110 19.47 12.97 5.67
CA TYR A 110 19.79 12.11 6.79
C TYR A 110 19.38 10.68 6.46
N VAL A 111 20.27 9.72 6.72
CA VAL A 111 20.05 8.29 6.47
C VAL A 111 20.34 7.52 7.76
N ALA A 112 19.37 6.73 8.22
CA ALA A 112 19.51 5.91 9.40
C ALA A 112 19.91 4.47 9.03
N GLU A 113 21.15 4.12 9.34
CA GLU A 113 21.61 2.73 9.39
C GLU A 113 21.26 2.11 10.75
N LEU A 114 21.44 0.79 10.86
CA LEU A 114 21.25 0.03 12.10
C LEU A 114 21.86 0.72 13.33
N ASN A 115 23.12 1.16 13.23
CA ASN A 115 23.93 1.60 14.37
C ASN A 115 24.36 3.08 14.31
N ARG A 116 23.94 3.84 13.29
CA ARG A 116 24.35 5.24 13.12
C ARG A 116 23.41 6.03 12.22
N ILE A 117 23.47 7.36 12.34
CA ILE A 117 22.87 8.32 11.44
C ILE A 117 23.96 8.97 10.60
N LEU A 118 23.79 8.91 9.28
CA LEU A 118 24.62 9.59 8.29
C LEU A 118 23.91 10.83 7.76
N ARG A 119 24.66 11.84 7.32
CA ARG A 119 24.15 13.03 6.66
C ARG A 119 24.93 13.34 5.39
N TYR A 120 24.21 13.56 4.30
CA TYR A 120 24.75 13.94 3.00
C TYR A 120 24.36 15.39 2.72
N ASP A 121 25.33 16.29 2.78
CA ASP A 121 25.11 17.74 2.66
C ASP A 121 24.98 18.18 1.20
N GLU A 122 24.02 19.07 0.92
CA GLU A 122 23.74 19.56 -0.45
C GLU A 122 23.49 18.42 -1.45
N ILE A 123 22.77 17.39 -1.01
CA ILE A 123 22.62 16.13 -1.77
C ILE A 123 21.98 16.36 -3.14
N GLU A 124 21.03 17.30 -3.24
CA GLU A 124 20.28 17.56 -4.48
C GLU A 124 21.16 18.14 -5.61
N ASN A 125 22.24 18.83 -5.26
CA ASN A 125 23.21 19.35 -6.24
C ASN A 125 24.09 18.24 -6.83
N ARG A 126 24.05 17.05 -6.23
CA ARG A 126 25.06 16.00 -6.41
C ARG A 126 24.47 14.59 -6.46
N LEU A 127 23.23 14.42 -6.94
CA LEU A 127 22.56 13.11 -6.95
C LEU A 127 23.37 11.99 -7.66
N ARG A 128 24.08 12.31 -8.75
CA ARG A 128 24.90 11.32 -9.50
C ARG A 128 26.32 11.15 -8.96
N ASN A 129 26.78 12.07 -8.11
CA ASN A 129 28.07 11.99 -7.44
C ASN A 129 27.95 12.54 -6.00
N PRO A 130 27.24 11.82 -5.12
CA PRO A 130 26.95 12.28 -3.77
C PRO A 130 28.23 12.55 -2.97
N PRO A 131 28.21 13.50 -2.02
CA PRO A 131 29.35 13.72 -1.13
C PRO A 131 29.60 12.51 -0.23
N ASP A 132 30.79 12.47 0.37
CA ASP A 132 31.03 11.62 1.52
C ASP A 132 30.08 11.99 2.67
N PRO A 133 29.49 11.00 3.37
CA PRO A 133 28.59 11.29 4.47
C PRO A 133 29.33 11.79 5.71
N VAL A 134 28.70 12.71 6.42
CA VAL A 134 29.04 13.05 7.80
C VAL A 134 28.37 12.03 8.73
N VAL A 135 29.13 11.46 9.67
CA VAL A 135 28.56 10.64 10.75
C VAL A 135 28.00 11.59 11.81
N VAL A 136 26.67 11.68 11.89
CA VAL A 136 25.96 12.56 12.83
C VAL A 136 26.00 11.98 14.24
N ASN A 137 25.67 10.70 14.36
CA ASN A 137 25.71 9.98 15.63
C ASN A 137 25.89 8.48 15.34
N ALA A 138 26.84 7.83 16.01
CA ALA A 138 27.14 6.41 15.87
C ALA A 138 27.01 5.63 17.19
N GLU A 139 26.27 6.19 18.14
CA GLU A 139 26.09 5.60 19.47
C GLU A 139 24.96 4.57 19.51
N PHE A 140 24.20 4.37 18.42
CA PHE A 140 23.04 3.48 18.43
C PHE A 140 23.44 1.99 18.55
N PRO A 141 22.59 1.15 19.18
CA PRO A 141 22.86 -0.27 19.31
C PRO A 141 23.00 -1.02 17.96
N THR A 142 23.69 -2.16 17.98
CA THR A 142 24.05 -2.94 16.79
C THR A 142 23.25 -4.24 16.61
N ASP A 143 22.27 -4.52 17.47
CA ASP A 143 21.46 -5.74 17.37
C ASP A 143 20.52 -5.65 16.15
N PRO A 144 20.48 -6.67 15.28
CA PRO A 144 19.76 -6.59 14.01
C PRO A 144 18.23 -6.73 14.14
N HIS A 145 17.73 -7.41 15.17
CA HIS A 145 16.31 -7.65 15.38
C HIS A 145 15.62 -6.31 15.72
N HIS A 146 14.67 -5.87 14.90
CA HIS A 146 14.02 -4.55 14.97
C HIS A 146 14.99 -3.35 15.02
N GLY A 147 16.24 -3.53 14.55
CA GLY A 147 17.25 -2.49 14.66
C GLY A 147 17.21 -1.44 13.55
N TRP A 148 16.48 -1.70 12.45
CA TRP A 148 16.25 -0.71 11.40
C TRP A 148 15.37 0.41 11.91
N LYS A 149 15.58 1.63 11.41
CA LYS A 149 15.02 2.85 12.01
C LYS A 149 14.12 3.56 11.03
N PHE A 150 12.98 4.05 11.49
CA PHE A 150 12.24 5.13 10.82
C PHE A 150 12.74 6.47 11.37
N ILE A 151 12.90 7.53 10.57
CA ILE A 151 13.35 8.82 11.10
C ILE A 151 12.57 9.98 10.50
N ARG A 152 12.32 11.02 11.29
CA ARG A 152 11.65 12.24 10.83
C ARG A 152 11.99 13.39 11.77
N PHE A 153 12.06 14.60 11.23
CA PHE A 153 12.20 15.80 12.06
C PHE A 153 10.86 16.17 12.68
N GLY A 154 10.88 16.42 13.99
CA GLY A 154 9.72 16.89 14.75
C GLY A 154 9.53 18.40 14.67
N PRO A 155 8.38 18.89 15.16
CA PRO A 155 8.05 20.32 15.23
C PRO A 155 8.98 21.10 16.18
N ASP A 156 9.66 20.41 17.09
CA ASP A 156 10.70 20.93 17.99
C ASP A 156 12.08 21.03 17.33
N ASN A 157 12.17 20.81 16.02
CA ASN A 157 13.42 20.79 15.25
C ASN A 157 14.41 19.67 15.64
N ARG A 158 13.98 18.63 16.37
CA ARG A 158 14.83 17.47 16.66
C ARG A 158 14.57 16.33 15.70
N LEU A 159 15.58 15.51 15.44
CA LEU A 159 15.46 14.28 14.66
C LEU A 159 15.01 13.15 15.59
N TYR A 160 13.84 12.58 15.34
CA TYR A 160 13.32 11.46 16.10
C TYR A 160 13.82 10.15 15.50
N VAL A 161 14.29 9.26 16.36
CA VAL A 161 14.96 8.00 16.01
C VAL A 161 14.51 6.90 16.97
N PRO A 162 13.66 5.96 16.55
CA PRO A 162 13.26 4.82 17.36
C PRO A 162 14.37 3.77 17.36
N VAL A 163 14.38 2.97 18.43
CA VAL A 163 15.21 1.78 18.54
C VAL A 163 14.31 0.66 19.04
N GLY A 164 13.99 -0.28 18.15
CA GLY A 164 13.13 -1.41 18.47
C GLY A 164 13.78 -2.40 19.43
N ALA A 165 12.98 -3.32 19.97
CA ALA A 165 13.43 -4.38 20.85
C ALA A 165 14.28 -5.42 20.08
N PRO A 166 15.44 -5.84 20.60
CA PRO A 166 16.36 -6.74 19.90
C PRO A 166 15.94 -8.22 19.98
N CYS A 167 14.64 -8.46 20.10
CA CYS A 167 14.02 -9.73 20.46
C CYS A 167 12.51 -9.68 20.12
N ASN A 168 11.83 -10.82 20.23
CA ASN A 168 10.38 -10.83 20.20
C ASN A 168 9.78 -10.17 21.47
N VAL A 169 10.20 -10.65 22.65
CA VAL A 169 9.85 -10.10 23.96
C VAL A 169 11.05 -10.21 24.88
N CYS A 170 11.49 -9.10 25.44
CA CYS A 170 12.57 -9.08 26.41
C CYS A 170 12.63 -7.74 27.14
N GLU A 171 13.27 -7.76 28.30
CA GLU A 171 13.71 -6.57 29.02
C GLU A 171 15.22 -6.43 28.81
N ARG A 172 15.69 -5.21 28.51
CA ARG A 172 17.11 -4.91 28.32
C ARG A 172 17.58 -3.89 29.35
N LYS A 173 18.84 -4.02 29.79
CA LYS A 173 19.47 -3.04 30.69
C LYS A 173 19.69 -1.71 29.99
N ASP A 174 20.12 -1.75 28.73
CA ASP A 174 20.23 -0.58 27.88
C ASP A 174 18.83 -0.04 27.57
N GLN A 175 18.51 1.12 28.14
CA GLN A 175 17.19 1.76 28.06
C GLN A 175 16.87 2.31 26.66
N ARG A 176 17.85 2.32 25.75
CA ARG A 176 17.63 2.77 24.37
C ARG A 176 16.76 1.79 23.60
N TYR A 177 16.79 0.50 23.90
CA TYR A 177 15.88 -0.45 23.24
C TYR A 177 14.44 -0.22 23.66
N ALA A 178 13.54 -0.58 22.74
CA ALA A 178 12.10 -0.42 22.89
C ALA A 178 11.71 1.03 23.24
N SER A 179 12.28 1.99 22.51
CA SER A 179 12.09 3.42 22.78
C SER A 179 12.00 4.25 21.51
N ILE A 180 11.42 5.44 21.64
CA ILE A 180 11.56 6.52 20.67
C ILE A 180 12.52 7.53 21.26
N MET A 181 13.63 7.78 20.59
CA MET A 181 14.63 8.76 20.99
C MET A 181 14.54 10.01 20.11
N ARG A 182 15.16 11.11 20.54
CA ARG A 182 15.35 12.30 19.70
C ARG A 182 16.70 12.96 19.96
N MET A 183 17.21 13.69 18.98
CA MET A 183 18.48 14.43 19.07
C MET A 183 18.46 15.71 18.23
N GLN A 184 19.40 16.62 18.47
CA GLN A 184 19.63 17.76 17.60
C GLN A 184 20.11 17.32 16.20
N PRO A 185 19.96 18.15 15.15
CA PRO A 185 20.38 17.80 13.80
C PRO A 185 21.88 17.50 13.64
N ASP A 186 22.72 17.99 14.54
CA ASP A 186 24.15 17.70 14.59
C ASP A 186 24.49 16.43 15.39
N GLY A 187 23.49 15.76 15.97
CA GLY A 187 23.62 14.53 16.73
C GLY A 187 23.78 14.72 18.24
N SER A 188 23.86 15.96 18.73
CA SER A 188 23.97 16.26 20.16
C SER A 188 22.63 16.07 20.89
N GLU A 189 22.68 16.08 22.22
CA GLU A 189 21.48 16.01 23.09
C GLU A 189 20.57 14.82 22.78
N LEU A 190 21.17 13.65 22.52
CA LEU A 190 20.42 12.41 22.33
C LEU A 190 19.74 12.01 23.64
N GLU A 191 18.42 11.92 23.62
CA GLU A 191 17.60 11.55 24.79
C GLU A 191 16.44 10.63 24.40
N ILE A 192 15.87 9.94 25.38
CA ILE A 192 14.68 9.11 25.20
C ILE A 192 13.44 9.98 25.37
N PHE A 193 12.55 9.96 24.38
CA PHE A 193 11.27 10.65 24.41
C PHE A 193 10.15 9.74 24.93
N ALA A 194 10.08 8.49 24.46
CA ALA A 194 9.07 7.51 24.88
C ALA A 194 9.69 6.13 25.14
N HIS A 195 9.17 5.42 26.13
CA HIS A 195 9.62 4.09 26.55
C HIS A 195 8.57 3.03 26.24
N GLY A 196 8.97 1.76 26.25
CA GLY A 196 8.06 0.63 26.11
C GLY A 196 7.39 0.55 24.75
N VAL A 197 8.10 0.94 23.69
CA VAL A 197 7.64 0.88 22.30
C VAL A 197 8.36 -0.27 21.62
N ARG A 198 7.69 -1.41 21.34
CA ARG A 198 8.35 -2.63 20.88
C ARG A 198 9.13 -2.41 19.59
N ASN A 199 8.46 -1.92 18.56
CA ASN A 199 9.01 -1.65 17.23
C ASN A 199 8.09 -0.70 16.45
N THR A 200 8.30 0.61 16.63
CA THR A 200 7.64 1.60 15.78
C THR A 200 8.40 1.78 14.46
N VAL A 201 7.66 1.74 13.36
CA VAL A 201 8.19 1.95 12.00
C VAL A 201 7.41 3.04 11.24
N GLY A 202 6.63 3.83 11.98
CA GLY A 202 5.92 4.98 11.46
C GLY A 202 5.44 5.89 12.57
N PHE A 203 5.73 7.18 12.41
CA PHE A 203 5.20 8.22 13.27
C PHE A 203 5.08 9.54 12.54
N ASP A 204 4.20 10.38 13.04
CA ASP A 204 3.97 11.74 12.57
C ASP A 204 3.42 12.60 13.71
N TRP A 205 3.38 13.90 13.51
CA TRP A 205 2.83 14.84 14.48
C TRP A 205 1.49 15.35 14.02
N HIS A 206 0.54 15.41 14.95
CA HIS A 206 -0.76 15.98 14.66
C HIS A 206 -0.58 17.42 14.16
N PRO A 207 -1.16 17.80 13.00
CA PRO A 207 -0.83 19.05 12.31
C PRO A 207 -1.14 20.31 13.12
N LYS A 208 -2.14 20.23 14.02
CA LYS A 208 -2.52 21.32 14.93
C LYS A 208 -1.81 21.28 16.28
N THR A 209 -2.03 20.22 17.09
CA THR A 209 -1.48 20.11 18.45
C THR A 209 0.02 19.87 18.51
N LYS A 210 0.63 19.39 17.41
CA LYS A 210 2.05 19.02 17.32
C LYS A 210 2.45 17.87 18.24
N GLU A 211 1.47 17.09 18.70
CA GLU A 211 1.68 15.90 19.52
C GLU A 211 2.07 14.70 18.65
N LEU A 212 2.92 13.81 19.20
CA LEU A 212 3.45 12.66 18.46
C LEU A 212 2.42 11.52 18.45
N TRP A 213 2.17 10.96 17.26
CA TRP A 213 1.41 9.73 17.07
C TRP A 213 2.27 8.71 16.35
N PHE A 214 2.17 7.43 16.74
CA PHE A 214 3.04 6.40 16.19
C PHE A 214 2.38 5.02 16.20
N THR A 215 2.76 4.20 15.22
CA THR A 215 2.39 2.78 15.17
C THR A 215 3.34 1.95 16.02
N ASP A 216 2.89 0.85 16.59
CA ASP A 216 3.76 -0.15 17.22
C ASP A 216 3.38 -1.57 16.78
N ASN A 217 4.37 -2.40 16.47
CA ASN A 217 4.12 -3.80 16.11
C ASN A 217 4.09 -4.67 17.37
N GLY A 218 2.97 -5.34 17.60
CA GLY A 218 2.75 -6.22 18.74
C GLY A 218 3.70 -7.41 18.77
N ARG A 219 3.82 -8.07 19.93
CA ARG A 219 4.68 -9.26 20.05
C ARG A 219 4.16 -10.44 19.24
N ASP A 220 5.08 -11.27 18.80
CA ASP A 220 4.78 -12.52 18.11
C ASP A 220 4.45 -13.64 19.11
N MET A 221 3.88 -14.72 18.56
CA MET A 221 3.70 -16.02 19.21
C MET A 221 2.75 -16.05 20.44
N LEU A 222 1.75 -15.17 20.51
CA LEU A 222 0.62 -15.31 21.47
C LEU A 222 -0.64 -15.95 20.86
N GLY A 223 -0.73 -16.02 19.54
CA GLY A 223 -1.85 -16.61 18.81
C GLY A 223 -2.14 -15.85 17.52
N ASP A 224 -3.07 -16.36 16.71
CA ASP A 224 -3.43 -15.73 15.43
C ASP A 224 -4.14 -14.38 15.62
N ASP A 225 -4.86 -14.22 16.72
CA ASP A 225 -5.74 -13.07 16.94
C ASP A 225 -5.27 -12.13 18.06
N ILE A 226 -4.10 -12.40 18.65
CA ILE A 226 -3.50 -11.61 19.73
C ILE A 226 -1.96 -11.61 19.69
N PRO A 227 -1.30 -10.58 20.23
CA PRO A 227 -1.87 -9.30 20.63
C PRO A 227 -2.13 -8.40 19.40
N PRO A 228 -2.87 -7.29 19.55
CA PRO A 228 -3.02 -6.32 18.47
C PRO A 228 -1.69 -5.60 18.17
N ASP A 229 -1.52 -5.11 16.94
CA ASP A 229 -0.67 -3.95 16.70
C ASP A 229 -1.38 -2.69 17.24
N GLU A 230 -0.66 -1.58 17.35
CA GLU A 230 -1.17 -0.42 18.07
C GLU A 230 -0.99 0.89 17.30
N LEU A 231 -1.94 1.80 17.45
CA LEU A 231 -1.72 3.23 17.25
C LEU A 231 -1.69 3.91 18.62
N ASN A 232 -0.59 4.58 18.89
CA ASN A 232 -0.28 5.22 20.17
C ASN A 232 -0.20 6.75 20.02
N HIS A 233 -0.55 7.46 21.10
CA HIS A 233 -0.48 8.92 21.21
C HIS A 233 0.47 9.31 22.35
N ALA A 234 1.53 10.05 22.03
CA ALA A 234 2.52 10.59 22.97
C ALA A 234 2.51 12.12 22.96
N PRO A 235 1.64 12.76 23.75
CA PRO A 235 1.58 14.23 23.81
C PRO A 235 2.79 14.87 24.52
N GLN A 236 3.53 14.08 25.31
CA GLN A 236 4.68 14.54 26.07
C GLN A 236 5.73 13.43 26.21
N GLU A 237 6.94 13.83 26.61
CA GLU A 237 8.05 12.91 26.88
C GLU A 237 7.87 12.13 28.20
N GLY A 238 8.62 11.03 28.33
CA GLY A 238 8.71 10.22 29.56
C GLY A 238 7.61 9.17 29.72
N LEU A 239 6.65 9.09 28.79
CA LEU A 239 5.58 8.10 28.80
C LEU A 239 6.10 6.69 28.48
N HIS A 240 5.44 5.66 29.01
CA HIS A 240 5.78 4.26 28.80
C HIS A 240 4.58 3.49 28.21
N PHE A 241 4.74 2.90 27.03
CA PHE A 241 3.66 2.33 26.21
C PHE A 241 3.52 0.80 26.34
N GLY A 242 3.63 0.28 27.56
CA GLY A 242 3.33 -1.13 27.84
C GLY A 242 4.47 -2.13 27.65
N PHE A 243 5.17 -2.18 26.51
CA PHE A 243 6.14 -3.25 26.23
C PHE A 243 7.31 -3.29 27.25
N PRO A 244 7.77 -4.47 27.71
CA PRO A 244 7.30 -5.82 27.38
C PRO A 244 6.20 -6.37 28.32
N TYR A 245 5.58 -5.54 29.15
CA TYR A 245 4.73 -5.98 30.27
C TYR A 245 3.24 -6.03 29.93
N LEU A 246 2.75 -5.07 29.14
CA LEU A 246 1.37 -4.92 28.72
C LEU A 246 1.34 -4.75 27.20
N HIS A 247 0.44 -5.48 26.54
CA HIS A 247 0.15 -5.38 25.10
C HIS A 247 -1.30 -4.96 24.91
N GLY A 248 -1.58 -4.17 23.89
CA GLY A 248 -2.90 -3.60 23.68
C GLY A 248 -3.40 -2.84 24.91
N LYS A 249 -4.71 -2.88 25.14
CA LYS A 249 -5.35 -2.19 26.27
C LYS A 249 -5.29 -2.97 27.57
N ASN A 250 -5.23 -4.31 27.53
CA ASN A 250 -5.41 -5.14 28.72
C ASN A 250 -4.74 -6.52 28.69
N ILE A 251 -3.84 -6.79 27.74
CA ILE A 251 -3.20 -8.11 27.59
C ILE A 251 -1.87 -8.12 28.34
N LEU A 252 -1.88 -8.64 29.57
CA LEU A 252 -0.66 -8.84 30.33
C LEU A 252 0.25 -9.88 29.66
N ASP A 253 1.53 -9.55 29.57
CA ASP A 253 2.51 -10.50 29.06
C ASP A 253 2.66 -11.71 30.03
N PRO A 254 2.64 -12.96 29.52
CA PRO A 254 2.76 -14.15 30.37
C PRO A 254 4.04 -14.22 31.21
N ASP A 255 5.16 -13.74 30.65
CA ASP A 255 6.49 -13.87 31.24
C ASP A 255 6.93 -12.58 31.95
N PHE A 256 6.44 -11.43 31.51
CA PHE A 256 6.87 -10.12 31.99
C PHE A 256 5.78 -9.35 32.74
N GLY A 257 4.49 -9.59 32.50
CA GLY A 257 3.39 -8.77 33.02
C GLY A 257 3.31 -8.68 34.56
N LYS A 258 3.93 -9.63 35.28
CA LYS A 258 4.01 -9.62 36.75
C LYS A 258 5.25 -8.92 37.31
N LYS A 259 6.18 -8.48 36.45
CA LYS A 259 7.49 -7.91 36.86
C LYS A 259 7.44 -6.40 37.11
N ARG A 260 6.38 -5.72 36.66
CA ARG A 260 6.23 -4.28 36.81
C ARG A 260 4.77 -3.91 37.00
N ASP A 261 4.53 -2.84 37.76
CA ASP A 261 3.20 -2.24 37.85
C ASP A 261 2.84 -1.56 36.52
N ILE A 262 1.71 -1.98 35.94
CA ILE A 262 1.20 -1.48 34.65
C ILE A 262 0.36 -0.21 34.79
N ASN A 263 -0.01 0.20 36.02
CA ASN A 263 -0.90 1.34 36.24
C ASN A 263 -0.34 2.68 35.75
N ASN A 264 0.99 2.79 35.58
CA ASN A 264 1.67 3.97 35.05
C ASN A 264 1.99 3.88 33.55
N MET A 265 1.45 2.88 32.86
CA MET A 265 1.65 2.70 31.42
C MET A 265 0.50 3.33 30.64
N VAL A 266 0.83 3.85 29.46
CA VAL A 266 -0.13 4.41 28.51
C VAL A 266 -0.60 3.27 27.61
N THR A 267 -1.92 3.13 27.49
CA THR A 267 -2.56 2.19 26.55
C THR A 267 -2.75 2.83 25.18
N PRO A 268 -2.90 2.04 24.11
CA PRO A 268 -3.04 2.57 22.77
C PRO A 268 -4.33 3.37 22.60
N ALA A 269 -4.25 4.42 21.76
CA ALA A 269 -5.41 5.21 21.37
C ALA A 269 -6.45 4.30 20.68
N ILE A 270 -5.98 3.43 19.77
CA ILE A 270 -6.79 2.36 19.18
C ILE A 270 -5.94 1.12 18.93
N GLU A 271 -6.53 -0.05 19.16
CA GLU A 271 -5.94 -1.34 18.81
C GLU A 271 -6.17 -1.60 17.32
N LEU A 272 -5.11 -1.99 16.62
CA LEU A 272 -5.13 -2.37 15.22
C LEU A 272 -5.31 -3.88 15.08
N GLY A 273 -5.36 -4.38 13.85
CA GLY A 273 -5.38 -5.82 13.62
C GLY A 273 -4.14 -6.52 14.19
N PRO A 274 -4.25 -7.76 14.69
CA PRO A 274 -3.11 -8.51 15.19
C PRO A 274 -2.17 -8.89 14.03
N HIS A 275 -0.86 -8.69 14.25
CA HIS A 275 0.19 -9.03 13.28
C HIS A 275 0.10 -8.31 11.92
N VAL A 276 -0.69 -7.24 11.79
CA VAL A 276 -0.82 -6.53 10.49
C VAL A 276 0.46 -5.84 10.05
N ALA A 277 1.45 -5.74 10.96
CA ALA A 277 2.71 -5.04 10.77
C ALA A 277 2.44 -3.60 10.33
N ALA A 278 1.80 -2.83 11.20
CA ALA A 278 1.58 -1.40 11.01
C ALA A 278 2.95 -0.68 10.94
N LEU A 279 3.35 -0.29 9.73
CA LEU A 279 4.63 0.35 9.50
C LEU A 279 4.43 1.86 9.45
N GLY A 280 4.47 2.50 8.27
CA GLY A 280 4.36 3.94 8.11
C GLY A 280 2.97 4.46 8.45
N MET A 281 2.92 5.66 9.03
CA MET A 281 1.68 6.40 9.26
C MET A 281 1.85 7.89 9.00
N ARG A 282 0.78 8.55 8.55
CA ARG A 282 0.76 10.00 8.29
C ARG A 282 -0.58 10.60 8.67
N PHE A 283 -0.54 11.83 9.14
CA PHE A 283 -1.70 12.70 9.08
C PHE A 283 -1.91 13.17 7.65
N TYR A 284 -3.15 13.09 7.16
CA TYR A 284 -3.48 13.69 5.88
C TYR A 284 -3.78 15.18 6.04
N ASN A 285 -2.90 16.01 5.50
CA ASN A 285 -3.02 17.47 5.52
C ASN A 285 -3.00 18.09 4.10
N GLY A 286 -3.15 17.23 3.07
CA GLY A 286 -3.29 17.65 1.69
C GLY A 286 -4.70 18.19 1.41
N THR A 287 -4.87 18.76 0.22
CA THR A 287 -6.16 19.33 -0.20
C THR A 287 -6.80 18.57 -1.36
N MET A 288 -6.19 17.47 -1.82
CA MET A 288 -6.70 16.69 -2.94
C MET A 288 -7.82 15.75 -2.50
N PHE A 289 -7.69 15.12 -1.33
CA PHE A 289 -8.69 14.21 -0.82
C PHE A 289 -9.84 15.02 -0.21
N PRO A 290 -11.06 14.45 -0.18
CA PRO A 290 -12.19 15.08 0.48
C PRO A 290 -11.89 15.51 1.92
N THR A 291 -12.55 16.58 2.37
CA THR A 291 -12.24 17.24 3.64
C THR A 291 -12.41 16.33 4.86
N GLU A 292 -13.23 15.28 4.78
CA GLU A 292 -13.39 14.27 5.83
C GLU A 292 -12.14 13.41 6.07
N TYR A 293 -11.14 13.47 5.19
CA TYR A 293 -9.82 12.86 5.40
C TYR A 293 -8.82 13.82 6.03
N THR A 294 -9.12 15.12 6.09
CA THR A 294 -8.21 16.13 6.66
C THR A 294 -7.99 15.91 8.15
N ASP A 295 -6.74 16.00 8.58
CA ASP A 295 -6.25 15.74 9.93
C ASP A 295 -6.55 14.31 10.45
N GLN A 296 -6.93 13.39 9.56
CA GLN A 296 -7.12 11.97 9.89
C GLN A 296 -5.81 11.19 9.66
N ILE A 297 -5.71 10.01 10.26
CA ILE A 297 -4.50 9.20 10.24
C ILE A 297 -4.63 8.09 9.20
N PHE A 298 -3.68 7.98 8.29
CA PHE A 298 -3.52 6.83 7.42
C PHE A 298 -2.37 5.96 7.90
N ILE A 299 -2.53 4.64 7.80
CA ILE A 299 -1.53 3.65 8.23
C ILE A 299 -1.31 2.66 7.10
N ALA A 300 -0.04 2.40 6.75
CA ALA A 300 0.37 1.33 5.87
C ALA A 300 0.59 0.04 6.69
N GLU A 301 -0.20 -0.99 6.39
CA GLU A 301 -0.10 -2.31 7.00
C GLU A 301 0.62 -3.27 6.06
N HIS A 302 1.84 -3.63 6.45
CA HIS A 302 2.76 -4.41 5.62
C HIS A 302 2.37 -5.88 5.47
N GLY A 303 1.50 -6.35 6.36
CA GLY A 303 0.89 -7.66 6.29
C GLY A 303 1.58 -8.70 7.15
N SER A 304 0.78 -9.63 7.65
CA SER A 304 1.20 -10.62 8.63
C SER A 304 2.11 -11.70 8.06
N TRP A 305 3.02 -12.16 8.91
CA TRP A 305 3.83 -13.36 8.70
C TRP A 305 3.55 -14.43 9.78
N ASN A 306 3.19 -14.00 11.00
CA ASN A 306 2.96 -14.84 12.17
C ASN A 306 1.46 -15.09 12.41
N ARG A 307 0.73 -15.49 11.37
CA ARG A 307 -0.70 -15.83 11.43
C ARG A 307 -1.02 -16.89 10.39
N THR A 308 -1.91 -17.84 10.71
CA THR A 308 -2.27 -18.93 9.78
C THR A 308 -2.94 -18.40 8.51
N VAL A 309 -3.92 -17.51 8.67
CA VAL A 309 -4.56 -16.80 7.56
C VAL A 309 -3.98 -15.38 7.50
N PRO A 310 -3.34 -14.98 6.39
CA PRO A 310 -2.71 -13.66 6.31
C PRO A 310 -3.76 -12.53 6.34
N ILE A 311 -3.40 -11.42 7.00
CA ILE A 311 -4.17 -10.17 7.04
C ILE A 311 -3.22 -8.97 6.95
N GLY A 312 -3.76 -7.76 6.81
CA GLY A 312 -2.98 -6.54 6.51
C GLY A 312 -2.84 -6.35 5.01
N TYR A 313 -1.64 -6.02 4.51
CA TYR A 313 -1.36 -5.78 3.08
C TYR A 313 -2.29 -4.71 2.49
N ARG A 314 -2.41 -3.59 3.20
CA ARG A 314 -3.45 -2.59 2.96
C ARG A 314 -3.06 -1.24 3.54
N ILE A 315 -3.87 -0.23 3.24
CA ILE A 315 -3.85 1.08 3.87
C ILE A 315 -5.14 1.23 4.65
N THR A 316 -5.05 1.67 5.89
CA THR A 316 -6.19 1.91 6.77
C THR A 316 -6.29 3.39 7.14
N LEU A 317 -7.51 3.81 7.46
CA LEU A 317 -7.85 5.13 7.96
C LEU A 317 -8.27 5.00 9.42
N VAL A 318 -7.66 5.80 10.28
CA VAL A 318 -8.11 6.03 11.65
C VAL A 318 -8.73 7.40 11.73
N ARG A 319 -10.00 7.47 12.19
CA ARG A 319 -10.70 8.74 12.36
C ARG A 319 -10.47 9.31 13.75
N LEU A 320 -10.19 10.61 13.79
CA LEU A 320 -10.06 11.39 15.00
C LEU A 320 -11.26 12.34 15.16
N GLU A 321 -11.89 12.30 16.34
CA GLU A 321 -12.90 13.27 16.75
C GLU A 321 -12.52 13.81 18.14
N GLY A 322 -12.41 15.13 18.27
CA GLY A 322 -12.00 15.76 19.53
C GLY A 322 -10.60 15.37 20.03
N GLY A 323 -9.72 14.87 19.15
CA GLY A 323 -8.38 14.37 19.50
C GLY A 323 -8.34 12.87 19.87
N GLU A 324 -9.49 12.19 19.87
CA GLU A 324 -9.61 10.76 20.19
C GLU A 324 -9.78 9.92 18.93
N ALA A 325 -9.15 8.75 18.90
CA ALA A 325 -9.31 7.78 17.82
C ALA A 325 -10.63 7.01 17.96
N ILE A 326 -11.59 7.27 17.07
CA ILE A 326 -12.96 6.74 17.17
C ILE A 326 -13.26 5.58 16.22
N SER A 327 -12.50 5.43 15.14
CA SER A 327 -12.68 4.32 14.20
C SER A 327 -11.37 3.95 13.52
N TYR A 328 -11.34 2.73 12.99
CA TYR A 328 -10.24 2.14 12.24
C TYR A 328 -10.85 1.31 11.10
N GLU A 329 -10.63 1.73 9.85
CA GLU A 329 -11.29 1.16 8.67
C GLU A 329 -10.33 1.00 7.48
N VAL A 330 -10.66 0.11 6.55
CA VAL A 330 -9.85 -0.09 5.34
C VAL A 330 -10.07 1.09 4.39
N PHE A 331 -8.98 1.71 3.97
CA PHE A 331 -8.99 2.71 2.91
C PHE A 331 -8.63 2.10 1.55
N ALA A 332 -7.54 1.32 1.48
CA ALA A 332 -7.11 0.66 0.26
C ALA A 332 -6.65 -0.77 0.56
N ASP A 333 -7.07 -1.77 -0.23
CA ASP A 333 -6.59 -3.15 -0.11
C ASP A 333 -6.35 -3.77 -1.50
N GLY A 334 -6.08 -5.07 -1.57
CA GLY A 334 -5.90 -5.79 -2.83
C GLY A 334 -4.46 -6.21 -3.14
N TRP A 335 -3.49 -5.85 -2.28
CA TRP A 335 -2.13 -6.38 -2.34
C TRP A 335 -2.03 -7.85 -1.94
N LEU A 336 -2.93 -8.30 -1.06
CA LEU A 336 -3.16 -9.71 -0.71
C LEU A 336 -4.31 -10.28 -1.55
N LYS A 337 -4.08 -11.44 -2.18
CA LYS A 337 -5.07 -12.17 -2.97
C LYS A 337 -5.84 -13.16 -2.10
N GLU A 338 -7.01 -13.59 -2.59
CA GLU A 338 -7.87 -14.55 -1.87
C GLU A 338 -7.20 -15.89 -1.56
N ASP A 339 -6.23 -16.32 -2.37
CA ASP A 339 -5.46 -17.55 -2.16
C ASP A 339 -4.35 -17.41 -1.10
N GLY A 340 -4.23 -16.23 -0.47
CA GLY A 340 -3.23 -15.91 0.53
C GLY A 340 -1.87 -15.49 -0.04
N SER A 341 -1.70 -15.51 -1.38
CA SER A 341 -0.51 -14.96 -2.02
C SER A 341 -0.59 -13.42 -2.06
N ARG A 342 0.57 -12.75 -2.09
CA ARG A 342 0.63 -11.28 -2.22
C ARG A 342 1.50 -10.87 -3.40
N TRP A 343 1.18 -9.72 -3.98
CA TRP A 343 1.98 -9.11 -5.04
C TRP A 343 2.69 -7.82 -4.60
N GLY A 344 2.35 -7.30 -3.42
CA GLY A 344 3.00 -6.14 -2.82
C GLY A 344 2.74 -6.05 -1.32
N ARG A 345 3.45 -5.13 -0.66
CA ARG A 345 3.40 -4.90 0.78
C ARG A 345 3.63 -3.41 1.08
N PRO A 346 2.57 -2.62 1.34
CA PRO A 346 2.70 -1.22 1.68
C PRO A 346 3.60 -0.99 2.90
N VAL A 347 4.52 -0.01 2.82
CA VAL A 347 5.50 0.28 3.87
C VAL A 347 5.32 1.67 4.47
N ASP A 348 5.52 2.73 3.69
CA ASP A 348 5.47 4.11 4.17
C ASP A 348 4.50 4.95 3.34
N LEU A 349 4.00 6.02 3.97
CA LEU A 349 3.08 6.96 3.36
C LEU A 349 3.73 8.35 3.32
N LEU A 350 3.47 9.10 2.27
CA LEU A 350 3.94 10.49 2.17
C LEU A 350 2.89 11.34 1.45
N ILE A 351 2.54 12.49 2.02
CA ILE A 351 1.62 13.44 1.38
C ILE A 351 2.44 14.39 0.52
N MET A 352 2.12 14.43 -0.78
CA MET A 352 2.76 15.29 -1.77
C MET A 352 2.22 16.73 -1.68
N PRO A 353 2.95 17.74 -2.21
CA PRO A 353 2.52 19.14 -2.18
C PRO A 353 1.19 19.42 -2.90
N ASP A 354 0.85 18.61 -3.91
CA ASP A 354 -0.43 18.68 -4.63
C ASP A 354 -1.58 17.99 -3.87
N GLY A 355 -1.29 17.35 -2.74
CA GLY A 355 -2.24 16.63 -1.90
C GLY A 355 -2.38 15.14 -2.23
N ALA A 356 -1.66 14.60 -3.22
CA ALA A 356 -1.64 13.17 -3.47
C ALA A 356 -0.94 12.40 -2.34
N MET A 357 -1.22 11.11 -2.19
CA MET A 357 -0.54 10.25 -1.23
C MET A 357 0.37 9.27 -1.96
N LEU A 358 1.66 9.27 -1.65
CA LEU A 358 2.58 8.22 -2.07
C LEU A 358 2.56 7.05 -1.10
N VAL A 359 2.78 5.85 -1.65
CA VAL A 359 2.83 4.59 -0.92
C VAL A 359 4.06 3.83 -1.40
N SER A 360 5.00 3.54 -0.51
CA SER A 360 6.15 2.69 -0.86
C SER A 360 5.82 1.21 -0.68
N ASP A 361 6.41 0.36 -1.51
CA ASP A 361 6.20 -1.09 -1.50
C ASP A 361 7.53 -1.82 -1.70
N ASP A 362 8.01 -2.43 -0.61
CA ASP A 362 9.31 -3.10 -0.61
C ASP A 362 9.30 -4.47 -1.28
N TYR A 363 8.12 -5.05 -1.50
CA TYR A 363 7.94 -6.33 -2.18
C TYR A 363 7.70 -6.13 -3.67
N GLY A 364 6.85 -5.15 -4.02
CA GLY A 364 6.58 -4.72 -5.39
C GLY A 364 7.72 -3.92 -6.02
N ASN A 365 8.69 -3.46 -5.22
CA ASN A 365 9.82 -2.62 -5.67
C ASN A 365 9.38 -1.33 -6.37
N ALA A 366 8.35 -0.69 -5.81
CA ALA A 366 7.71 0.46 -6.43
C ALA A 366 7.24 1.49 -5.42
N ILE A 367 6.99 2.69 -5.93
CA ILE A 367 6.24 3.74 -5.25
C ILE A 367 4.95 3.94 -6.03
N TYR A 368 3.81 3.86 -5.35
CA TYR A 368 2.50 4.19 -5.91
C TYR A 368 2.10 5.62 -5.53
N ARG A 369 1.21 6.20 -6.33
CA ARG A 369 0.60 7.51 -6.09
C ARG A 369 -0.91 7.37 -6.14
N ILE A 370 -1.55 7.67 -5.02
CA ILE A 370 -3.00 7.69 -4.86
C ILE A 370 -3.47 9.14 -5.00
N THR A 371 -4.41 9.35 -5.90
CA THR A 371 -5.06 10.64 -6.14
C THR A 371 -6.56 10.54 -5.94
N ASN A 372 -7.19 11.64 -5.57
CA ASN A 372 -8.64 11.77 -5.69
C ASN A 372 -8.95 12.72 -6.85
N THR A 373 -9.62 12.22 -7.88
CA THR A 373 -10.17 13.08 -8.92
C THR A 373 -11.60 13.43 -8.52
N ASN A 374 -11.83 14.70 -8.20
CA ASN A 374 -13.17 15.29 -8.06
C ASN A 374 -14.11 14.69 -9.13
N PRO A 375 -15.32 14.20 -8.80
CA PRO A 375 -16.12 13.27 -9.63
C PRO A 375 -16.57 13.80 -11.01
N ASN A 376 -16.17 15.01 -11.40
CA ASN A 376 -16.43 15.60 -12.72
C ASN A 376 -15.43 15.18 -13.82
N LYS A 377 -14.44 14.33 -13.52
CA LYS A 377 -13.74 13.54 -14.54
C LYS A 377 -14.22 12.08 -14.47
N VAL A 378 -15.22 11.76 -15.29
CA VAL A 378 -15.66 10.38 -15.47
C VAL A 378 -14.56 9.61 -16.22
N LYS A 379 -13.79 8.80 -15.50
CA LYS A 379 -13.14 7.62 -16.10
C LYS A 379 -14.09 6.43 -15.95
N LEU A 380 -14.27 5.71 -17.04
CA LEU A 380 -15.06 4.49 -17.11
C LEU A 380 -14.46 3.45 -16.16
N LYS A 381 -15.18 3.09 -15.09
CA LYS A 381 -14.85 1.90 -14.28
C LYS A 381 -14.80 0.70 -15.23
N LYS A 382 -13.63 0.10 -15.44
CA LYS A 382 -13.56 -1.29 -15.93
C LYS A 382 -14.33 -2.13 -14.91
N SER A 383 -15.31 -2.88 -15.39
CA SER A 383 -16.12 -3.76 -14.56
C SER A 383 -15.21 -4.71 -13.76
N SER A 384 -15.25 -4.62 -12.42
CA SER A 384 -14.65 -5.62 -11.54
C SER A 384 -15.20 -7.01 -11.89
N PRO A 385 -14.38 -8.07 -11.87
CA PRO A 385 -14.88 -9.43 -12.02
C PRO A 385 -15.80 -9.75 -10.83
N VAL A 386 -17.02 -10.20 -11.13
CA VAL A 386 -17.93 -10.74 -10.11
C VAL A 386 -17.46 -12.15 -9.76
N PHE A 387 -17.12 -12.41 -8.50
CA PHE A 387 -16.65 -13.72 -8.04
C PHE A 387 -17.74 -14.79 -8.16
N LEU A 388 -17.46 -15.87 -8.90
CA LEU A 388 -18.38 -17.00 -9.15
C LEU A 388 -18.97 -17.64 -7.89
N GLY A 389 -18.26 -17.55 -6.75
CA GLY A 389 -18.72 -18.04 -5.45
C GLY A 389 -19.92 -17.27 -4.89
N GLN A 390 -19.94 -15.95 -5.07
CA GLN A 390 -21.08 -15.10 -4.66
C GLN A 390 -22.28 -15.27 -5.59
N ILE A 391 -22.02 -15.53 -6.88
CA ILE A 391 -23.08 -15.67 -7.89
C ILE A 391 -24.03 -16.84 -7.57
N LYS A 392 -23.55 -17.97 -7.05
CA LYS A 392 -24.40 -19.13 -6.73
C LYS A 392 -25.43 -18.88 -5.61
N GLN A 393 -25.20 -17.87 -4.75
CA GLN A 393 -26.15 -17.47 -3.69
C GLN A 393 -26.91 -16.18 -4.05
N ALA A 394 -26.57 -15.54 -5.17
CA ALA A 394 -27.16 -14.28 -5.58
C ALA A 394 -28.53 -14.46 -6.25
N GLU A 395 -29.34 -13.41 -6.21
CA GLU A 395 -30.57 -13.33 -6.99
C GLU A 395 -30.26 -13.19 -8.49
N SER A 396 -31.25 -13.46 -9.35
CA SER A 396 -31.09 -13.20 -10.80
C SER A 396 -30.74 -11.72 -11.00
N MET A 397 -29.67 -11.45 -11.75
CA MET A 397 -29.08 -10.11 -11.85
C MET A 397 -28.67 -9.79 -13.28
N ILE A 398 -28.66 -8.51 -13.60
CA ILE A 398 -28.21 -7.98 -14.87
C ILE A 398 -26.88 -7.26 -14.71
N PHE A 399 -25.94 -7.51 -15.62
CA PHE A 399 -24.60 -6.92 -15.58
C PHE A 399 -24.47 -5.75 -16.56
N GLN A 400 -23.35 -5.03 -16.47
CA GLN A 400 -23.07 -3.92 -17.37
C GLN A 400 -22.91 -4.44 -18.80
N ASN A 401 -23.58 -3.79 -19.76
CA ASN A 401 -23.44 -4.11 -21.17
C ASN A 401 -22.00 -3.83 -21.66
N TYR A 402 -21.54 -4.57 -22.66
CA TYR A 402 -20.23 -4.37 -23.29
C TYR A 402 -20.35 -4.46 -24.82
N PRO A 403 -19.65 -3.60 -25.59
CA PRO A 403 -19.00 -2.38 -25.13
C PRO A 403 -20.02 -1.38 -24.53
N ASN A 404 -19.56 -0.41 -23.74
CA ASN A 404 -20.35 0.73 -23.25
C ASN A 404 -19.43 1.94 -22.98
N PRO A 405 -19.55 3.08 -23.69
CA PRO A 405 -20.49 3.34 -24.78
C PRO A 405 -20.34 2.38 -25.96
N PHE A 406 -21.39 2.18 -26.74
CA PHE A 406 -21.40 1.26 -27.88
C PHE A 406 -21.84 1.93 -29.18
N ASN A 407 -21.44 1.33 -30.30
CA ASN A 407 -21.85 1.72 -31.65
C ASN A 407 -21.67 0.56 -32.66
N PRO A 408 -22.70 0.10 -33.36
CA PRO A 408 -24.12 0.21 -33.03
C PRO A 408 -24.58 -0.88 -32.05
N GLU A 409 -23.73 -1.85 -31.71
CA GLU A 409 -24.13 -3.08 -31.04
C GLU A 409 -23.46 -3.32 -29.66
N THR A 410 -24.18 -4.04 -28.79
CA THR A 410 -23.72 -4.40 -27.45
C THR A 410 -24.28 -5.76 -27.00
N TRP A 411 -23.54 -6.44 -26.14
CA TRP A 411 -23.96 -7.59 -25.37
C TRP A 411 -24.31 -7.20 -23.93
N ILE A 412 -25.39 -7.76 -23.40
CA ILE A 412 -25.89 -7.52 -22.05
C ILE A 412 -25.77 -8.83 -21.27
N PRO A 413 -24.71 -8.99 -20.47
CA PRO A 413 -24.54 -10.17 -19.62
C PRO A 413 -25.56 -10.20 -18.48
N TYR A 414 -25.96 -11.40 -18.06
CA TYR A 414 -26.88 -11.60 -16.94
C TYR A 414 -26.63 -12.93 -16.21
N TYR A 415 -27.17 -13.07 -15.00
CA TYR A 415 -27.18 -14.30 -14.22
C TYR A 415 -28.61 -14.70 -13.88
N ILE A 416 -28.90 -15.99 -14.00
CA ILE A 416 -30.17 -16.61 -13.61
C ILE A 416 -29.90 -17.52 -12.43
N ASN A 417 -30.61 -17.31 -11.32
CA ASN A 417 -30.41 -18.09 -10.09
C ASN A 417 -31.29 -19.35 -10.01
N ARG A 418 -32.47 -19.34 -10.65
CA ARG A 418 -33.38 -20.48 -10.78
C ARG A 418 -34.03 -20.49 -12.15
N ARG A 419 -34.38 -21.67 -12.65
CA ARG A 419 -34.97 -21.85 -13.99
C ARG A 419 -36.22 -20.98 -14.17
N SER A 420 -36.21 -20.04 -15.11
CA SER A 420 -37.32 -19.11 -15.33
C SER A 420 -37.37 -18.56 -16.75
N SER A 421 -38.53 -18.04 -17.14
CA SER A 421 -38.59 -17.14 -18.29
C SER A 421 -37.81 -15.87 -17.97
N ALA A 422 -37.06 -15.36 -18.94
CA ALA A 422 -36.32 -14.11 -18.82
C ALA A 422 -36.56 -13.22 -20.04
N ASN A 423 -36.70 -11.92 -19.80
CA ASN A 423 -36.72 -10.90 -20.85
C ASN A 423 -35.82 -9.73 -20.43
N ILE A 424 -35.31 -8.99 -21.42
CA ILE A 424 -34.68 -7.69 -21.18
C ILE A 424 -35.46 -6.64 -21.94
N THR A 425 -35.97 -5.63 -21.24
CA THR A 425 -36.66 -4.49 -21.86
C THR A 425 -35.75 -3.27 -21.83
N ILE A 426 -35.67 -2.56 -22.96
CA ILE A 426 -34.85 -1.37 -23.15
C ILE A 426 -35.76 -0.13 -23.18
N TYR A 427 -35.32 0.93 -22.52
CA TYR A 427 -36.08 2.16 -22.31
C TYR A 427 -35.27 3.41 -22.67
N GLN A 428 -35.97 4.46 -23.07
CA GLN A 428 -35.44 5.83 -23.08
C GLN A 428 -35.40 6.41 -21.66
N THR A 429 -34.79 7.59 -21.51
CA THR A 429 -34.68 8.29 -20.22
C THR A 429 -36.02 8.73 -19.64
N ASP A 430 -37.04 8.89 -20.47
CA ASP A 430 -38.42 9.21 -20.05
C ASP A 430 -39.25 7.97 -19.68
N GLY A 431 -38.68 6.76 -19.78
CA GLY A 431 -39.35 5.50 -19.50
C GLY A 431 -40.08 4.89 -20.69
N THR A 432 -40.03 5.49 -21.88
CA THR A 432 -40.60 4.92 -23.10
C THR A 432 -39.89 3.63 -23.48
N VAL A 433 -40.63 2.55 -23.75
CA VAL A 433 -40.05 1.27 -24.21
C VAL A 433 -39.54 1.43 -25.64
N VAL A 434 -38.27 1.08 -25.82
CA VAL A 434 -37.58 1.08 -27.11
C VAL A 434 -37.70 -0.27 -27.81
N THR A 435 -37.40 -1.34 -27.08
CA THR A 435 -37.49 -2.72 -27.58
C THR A 435 -37.45 -3.72 -26.43
N GLN A 436 -37.80 -4.97 -26.71
CA GLN A 436 -37.75 -6.07 -25.76
C GLN A 436 -37.02 -7.27 -26.38
N ILE A 437 -36.03 -7.78 -25.67
CA ILE A 437 -35.24 -8.95 -26.03
C ILE A 437 -35.78 -10.14 -25.27
N TYR A 438 -36.47 -11.03 -25.98
CA TYR A 438 -36.99 -12.26 -25.39
C TYR A 438 -35.89 -13.30 -25.26
N LEU A 439 -35.54 -13.66 -24.02
CA LEU A 439 -34.49 -14.65 -23.74
C LEU A 439 -35.05 -16.06 -23.62
N GLY A 440 -36.36 -16.21 -23.45
CA GLY A 440 -37.01 -17.51 -23.24
C GLY A 440 -36.73 -18.10 -21.85
N ILE A 441 -36.95 -19.41 -21.72
CA ILE A 441 -36.66 -20.15 -20.48
C ILE A 441 -35.14 -20.34 -20.37
N ARG A 442 -34.56 -19.90 -19.25
CA ARG A 442 -33.13 -20.04 -18.94
C ARG A 442 -32.93 -20.93 -17.73
N GLU A 443 -31.91 -21.77 -17.80
CA GLU A 443 -31.44 -22.56 -16.67
C GLU A 443 -30.59 -21.70 -15.72
N PRO A 444 -30.39 -22.12 -14.46
CA PRO A 444 -29.51 -21.42 -13.55
C PRO A 444 -28.09 -21.34 -14.12
N GLY A 445 -27.51 -20.14 -14.21
CA GLY A 445 -26.21 -19.97 -14.84
C GLY A 445 -25.86 -18.53 -15.18
N LEU A 446 -24.56 -18.34 -15.44
CA LEU A 446 -23.98 -17.08 -15.85
C LEU A 446 -23.92 -17.00 -17.39
N TYR A 447 -24.54 -15.98 -17.96
CA TYR A 447 -24.67 -15.77 -19.40
C TYR A 447 -23.85 -14.55 -19.83
N VAL A 448 -22.56 -14.77 -20.11
CA VAL A 448 -21.57 -13.70 -20.35
C VAL A 448 -20.81 -13.81 -21.67
N THR A 449 -20.96 -14.90 -22.42
CA THR A 449 -20.32 -15.05 -23.73
C THR A 449 -21.23 -14.49 -24.84
N PRO A 450 -20.72 -14.13 -26.03
CA PRO A 450 -21.56 -13.67 -27.13
C PRO A 450 -22.70 -14.64 -27.54
N GLY A 451 -22.53 -15.94 -27.29
CA GLY A 451 -23.58 -16.96 -27.53
C GLY A 451 -24.57 -17.14 -26.37
N GLY A 452 -24.33 -16.51 -25.21
CA GLY A 452 -25.15 -16.63 -24.00
C GLY A 452 -25.78 -15.30 -23.56
N ALA A 453 -25.02 -14.20 -23.63
CA ALA A 453 -25.49 -12.86 -23.28
C ALA A 453 -26.58 -12.38 -24.25
N ALA A 454 -27.42 -11.44 -23.80
CA ALA A 454 -28.40 -10.84 -24.69
C ALA A 454 -27.71 -9.87 -25.66
N PHE A 455 -28.20 -9.77 -26.89
CA PHE A 455 -27.61 -8.92 -27.92
C PHE A 455 -28.58 -7.78 -28.28
N TRP A 456 -28.05 -6.58 -28.44
CA TRP A 456 -28.79 -5.44 -28.95
C TRP A 456 -27.98 -4.69 -29.99
N ASN A 457 -28.63 -4.29 -31.09
CA ASN A 457 -28.02 -3.63 -32.25
C ASN A 457 -28.32 -2.12 -32.31
N GLY A 458 -28.75 -1.51 -31.20
CA GLY A 458 -29.01 -0.07 -31.11
C GLY A 458 -30.25 0.40 -31.88
N ARG A 459 -31.18 -0.51 -32.18
CA ARG A 459 -32.43 -0.22 -32.91
C ARG A 459 -33.66 -0.43 -32.04
N ASP A 460 -34.74 0.26 -32.38
CA ASP A 460 -36.05 0.05 -31.77
C ASP A 460 -36.80 -1.16 -32.36
N THR A 461 -38.05 -1.37 -31.95
CA THR A 461 -38.90 -2.46 -32.47
C THR A 461 -39.21 -2.38 -33.97
N ASN A 462 -39.15 -1.19 -34.57
CA ASN A 462 -39.39 -0.98 -36.01
C ASN A 462 -38.11 -1.16 -36.83
N GLY A 463 -36.95 -1.33 -36.17
CA GLY A 463 -35.65 -1.42 -36.80
C GLY A 463 -35.01 -0.06 -37.07
N ASP A 464 -35.58 1.03 -36.55
CA ASP A 464 -35.05 2.38 -36.74
C ASP A 464 -33.82 2.62 -35.86
N LEU A 465 -32.88 3.41 -36.38
CA LEU A 465 -31.66 3.78 -35.65
C LEU A 465 -31.98 4.81 -34.57
N LEU A 466 -31.62 4.49 -33.34
CA LEU A 466 -31.78 5.40 -32.20
C LEU A 466 -30.72 6.49 -32.18
N SER A 467 -30.98 7.62 -31.51
CA SER A 467 -30.02 8.73 -31.35
C SER A 467 -28.91 8.39 -30.35
N SER A 468 -27.75 9.05 -30.46
CA SER A 468 -26.76 9.02 -29.36
C SER A 468 -27.41 9.49 -28.07
N GLY A 469 -27.21 8.77 -26.97
CA GLY A 469 -27.87 9.10 -25.72
C GLY A 469 -27.81 7.99 -24.67
N ILE A 470 -28.43 8.28 -23.54
CA ILE A 470 -28.57 7.35 -22.42
C ILE A 470 -29.82 6.49 -22.64
N TYR A 471 -29.67 5.19 -22.44
CA TYR A 471 -30.76 4.22 -22.44
C TYR A 471 -30.69 3.40 -21.15
N PHE A 472 -31.84 2.92 -20.68
CA PHE A 472 -31.92 2.01 -19.54
C PHE A 472 -32.35 0.64 -20.01
N TYR A 473 -31.92 -0.41 -19.32
CA TYR A 473 -32.33 -1.77 -19.64
C TYR A 473 -32.58 -2.57 -18.36
N ARG A 474 -33.64 -3.38 -18.40
CA ARG A 474 -34.19 -4.09 -17.25
C ARG A 474 -34.29 -5.57 -17.53
N LEU A 475 -33.71 -6.41 -16.67
CA LEU A 475 -33.97 -7.85 -16.67
C LEU A 475 -35.25 -8.11 -15.87
N GLU A 476 -36.16 -8.90 -16.43
CA GLU A 476 -37.28 -9.48 -15.68
C GLU A 476 -37.11 -10.99 -15.63
N ALA A 477 -36.84 -11.49 -14.44
CA ALA A 477 -36.75 -12.92 -14.14
C ALA A 477 -37.16 -13.14 -12.68
N ASN A 478 -37.90 -14.22 -12.40
CA ASN A 478 -38.15 -14.66 -11.02
C ASN A 478 -38.82 -13.62 -10.09
N GLU A 479 -39.82 -12.89 -10.60
CA GLU A 479 -40.61 -11.87 -9.87
C GLU A 479 -39.83 -10.63 -9.39
N ARG A 480 -38.58 -10.43 -9.84
CA ARG A 480 -37.80 -9.22 -9.57
C ARG A 480 -37.25 -8.63 -10.84
N SER A 481 -36.96 -7.33 -10.76
CA SER A 481 -36.39 -6.58 -11.87
C SER A 481 -35.24 -5.70 -11.41
N GLN A 482 -34.14 -5.72 -12.15
CA GLN A 482 -32.97 -4.87 -11.93
C GLN A 482 -32.74 -4.03 -13.18
N VAL A 483 -32.48 -2.74 -13.00
CA VAL A 483 -32.27 -1.78 -14.08
C VAL A 483 -30.80 -1.35 -14.10
N LYS A 484 -30.22 -1.23 -15.30
CA LYS A 484 -28.91 -0.62 -15.54
C LYS A 484 -28.99 0.41 -16.68
N GLN A 485 -27.96 1.24 -16.76
CA GLN A 485 -27.81 2.29 -17.76
C GLN A 485 -26.79 1.86 -18.82
N MET A 486 -27.02 2.23 -20.08
CA MET A 486 -26.08 2.11 -21.20
C MET A 486 -26.06 3.40 -22.03
N VAL A 487 -25.00 3.58 -22.82
CA VAL A 487 -24.76 4.77 -23.65
C VAL A 487 -24.56 4.35 -25.10
N LEU A 488 -25.46 4.78 -25.98
CA LEU A 488 -25.29 4.66 -27.43
C LEU A 488 -24.55 5.91 -27.94
N LEU A 489 -23.49 5.72 -28.72
CA LEU A 489 -22.70 6.82 -29.27
C LEU A 489 -22.52 6.63 -30.78
N LYS A 490 -23.17 7.47 -31.61
CA LYS A 490 -23.00 7.45 -33.07
C LYS A 490 -21.65 7.94 -33.53
#